data_AF-A0A6P0VM54-F1
#
_entry.id   AF-A0A6P0VM54-F1
#
_cell.length_a   1.000
_cell.length_b   1.000
_cell.length_c   1.000
_cell.angle_alpha   90.00
_cell.angle_beta   90.00
_cell.angle_gamma   90.00
#
_symmetry.space_group_name_H-M   'P 1'
#
loop_
_entity.id
_entity.type
_entity.pdbx_description
1 polymer ?
#
loop_
_entity_poly.entity_id
_entity_poly.type
_entity_poly.pdbx_seq_one_letter_code
_entity_poly.pdbx_strand_id
1 'polypeptide(L)' 'MGGAIILTGCFVSALGNCAQAQILPDNTLGAEGSVITPLNPMADRLDGGAIRGANLFHSFWEFNVHQGRAAYFANPAGI' A
#
# COMPACT_ATOMS: atom_id res chain seq x y z
N MET A 1 42.61 -42.17 -0.85
CA MET A 1 41.34 -41.74 -1.47
C MET A 1 40.81 -40.60 -0.60
N GLY A 2 40.79 -39.38 -1.16
CA GLY A 2 40.71 -38.12 -0.41
C GLY A 2 39.34 -37.82 0.20
N GLY A 3 39.34 -37.19 1.38
CA GLY A 3 38.14 -36.85 2.15
C GLY A 3 37.32 -35.73 1.52
N ALA A 4 36.00 -35.84 1.65
CA ALA A 4 35.03 -34.85 1.20
C ALA A 4 34.95 -33.68 2.19
N ILE A 5 35.04 -32.44 1.68
CA ILE A 5 34.76 -31.21 2.43
C ILE A 5 33.36 -30.77 2.02
N ILE A 6 32.39 -30.88 2.93
CA ILE A 6 31.04 -30.35 2.72
C ILE A 6 31.05 -28.90 3.20
N LEU A 7 31.06 -27.96 2.25
CA LEU A 7 30.85 -26.53 2.52
C LEU A 7 29.34 -26.29 2.70
N THR A 8 28.88 -26.39 3.94
CA THR A 8 27.53 -25.92 4.29
C THR A 8 27.53 -24.39 4.28
N GLY A 9 27.02 -23.79 3.21
CA GLY A 9 26.79 -22.35 3.14
C GLY A 9 25.72 -21.94 4.14
N CYS A 10 26.08 -21.06 5.08
CA CYS A 10 25.12 -20.42 5.97
C CYS A 10 24.39 -19.32 5.18
N PHE A 11 23.11 -19.53 4.85
CA PHE A 11 22.27 -18.47 4.29
C PHE A 11 21.82 -17.56 5.43
N VAL A 12 22.52 -16.43 5.61
CA VAL A 12 22.12 -15.41 6.57
C VAL A 12 20.98 -14.62 5.94
N SER A 13 19.73 -14.96 6.29
CA SER A 13 18.57 -14.13 6.01
C SER A 13 18.65 -12.88 6.89
N ALA A 14 18.95 -11.73 6.28
CA ALA A 14 18.83 -10.44 6.96
C ALA A 14 17.34 -10.17 7.24
N LEU A 15 16.90 -10.41 8.47
CA LEU A 15 15.57 -10.02 8.94
C LEU A 15 15.57 -8.51 9.22
N GLY A 16 15.50 -7.71 8.15
CA GLY A 16 15.16 -6.30 8.27
C GLY A 16 13.65 -6.17 8.40
N ASN A 17 13.15 -5.70 9.54
CA ASN A 17 11.79 -5.17 9.65
C ASN A 17 11.72 -3.84 8.91
N CYS A 18 11.73 -3.85 7.58
CA CYS A 18 11.38 -2.67 6.80
C CYS A 18 9.85 -2.55 6.78
N ALA A 19 9.34 -1.41 7.22
CA ALA A 19 7.93 -1.10 6.99
C ALA A 19 7.73 -0.94 5.48
N GLN A 20 6.91 -1.81 4.88
CA GLN A 20 6.43 -1.62 3.53
C GLN A 20 5.31 -0.57 3.61
N ALA A 21 5.54 0.63 3.10
CA ALA A 21 4.51 1.64 3.00
C ALA A 21 3.50 1.19 1.95
N GLN A 22 2.32 0.86 2.47
CA GLN A 22 1.18 0.35 1.75
C GLN A 22 -0.04 1.18 2.16
N ILE A 23 -0.93 1.43 1.21
CA ILE A 23 -2.25 2.01 1.47
C ILE A 23 -3.22 0.83 1.53
N LEU A 24 -3.72 0.53 2.73
CA LEU A 24 -4.63 -0.58 2.96
C LEU A 24 -6.06 -0.04 3.15
N PRO A 25 -6.99 -0.31 2.21
CA PRO A 25 -8.35 0.21 2.29
C PRO A 25 -9.12 -0.44 3.43
N ASP A 26 -10.00 0.34 4.03
CA ASP A 26 -11.04 -0.20 4.90
C ASP A 26 -12.19 -0.76 4.07
N ASN A 27 -12.26 -2.09 3.99
CA ASN A 27 -13.29 -2.81 3.24
C ASN A 27 -14.59 -3.02 4.06
N THR A 28 -14.73 -2.44 5.25
CA THR A 28 -15.93 -2.59 6.09
C THR A 28 -17.09 -1.68 5.65
N LEU A 29 -16.84 -0.71 4.78
CA LEU A 29 -17.81 0.31 4.33
C LEU A 29 -18.63 -0.09 3.09
N GLY A 30 -18.44 -1.30 2.56
CA GLY A 30 -19.17 -1.78 1.39
C GLY A 30 -18.99 -0.87 0.17
N ALA A 31 -20.11 -0.35 -0.38
CA ALA A 31 -20.10 0.50 -1.56
C ALA A 31 -19.44 1.89 -1.34
N GLU A 32 -19.26 2.31 -0.09
CA GLU A 32 -18.59 3.57 0.27
C GLU A 32 -17.09 3.39 0.56
N GLY A 33 -16.55 2.20 0.27
CA GLY A 33 -15.13 1.89 0.44
C GLY A 33 -14.22 2.75 -0.44
N SER A 34 -12.98 2.93 0.00
CA SER A 34 -11.93 3.56 -0.81
C SER A 34 -11.32 2.53 -1.76
N VAL A 35 -11.12 2.93 -3.02
CA VAL A 35 -10.56 2.08 -4.07
C VAL A 35 -9.18 2.61 -4.45
N ILE A 36 -8.15 1.77 -4.36
CA ILE A 36 -6.78 2.13 -4.74
C ILE A 36 -6.49 1.56 -6.13
N THR A 37 -6.20 2.45 -7.08
CA THR A 37 -5.82 2.10 -8.45
C THR A 37 -4.41 2.61 -8.73
N PRO A 38 -3.43 1.74 -9.04
CA PRO A 38 -2.09 2.19 -9.43
C PRO A 38 -2.15 3.08 -10.69
N LEU A 39 -1.64 4.31 -10.59
CA LEU A 39 -1.51 5.23 -11.73
C LEU A 39 -0.22 4.93 -12.50
N ASN A 40 0.87 4.72 -11.78
CA ASN A 40 2.20 4.37 -12.30
C ASN A 40 3.06 3.79 -11.15
N PRO A 41 4.31 3.37 -11.37
CA PRO A 41 5.14 2.76 -10.32
C PRO A 41 5.39 3.64 -9.09
N MET A 42 5.18 4.97 -9.20
CA MET A 42 5.43 5.92 -8.12
C MET A 42 4.15 6.61 -7.63
N ALA A 43 2.97 6.25 -8.14
CA ALA A 43 1.74 6.92 -7.76
C ALA A 43 0.51 6.01 -7.77
N ASP A 44 -0.35 6.23 -6.78
CA ASP A 44 -1.66 5.59 -6.67
C ASP A 44 -2.77 6.63 -6.79
N ARG A 45 -3.90 6.25 -7.39
CA ARG A 45 -5.14 7.00 -7.39
C ARG A 45 -6.08 6.40 -6.37
N LEU A 46 -6.73 7.25 -5.59
CA LEU A 46 -7.69 6.89 -4.55
C LEU A 46 -9.06 7.36 -5.01
N ASP A 47 -9.90 6.41 -5.39
CA ASP A 47 -11.28 6.60 -5.84
C ASP A 47 -12.27 6.11 -4.76
N GLY A 48 -13.57 6.27 -5.01
CA GLY A 48 -14.63 5.84 -4.09
C GLY A 48 -14.74 6.77 -2.88
N GLY A 49 -15.02 6.19 -1.70
CA GLY A 49 -15.24 6.95 -0.46
C GLY A 49 -16.71 7.32 -0.21
N ALA A 50 -16.96 7.83 1.00
CA ALA A 50 -18.28 8.23 1.46
C ALA A 50 -18.50 9.73 1.22
N ILE A 51 -19.54 10.09 0.48
CA ILE A 51 -19.91 11.49 0.23
C ILE A 51 -20.97 11.93 1.24
N ARG A 52 -20.75 13.08 1.90
CA ARG A 52 -21.72 13.72 2.80
C ARG A 52 -21.75 15.22 2.52
N GLY A 53 -22.71 15.67 1.72
CA GLY A 53 -22.76 17.05 1.23
C GLY A 53 -21.57 17.34 0.32
N ALA A 54 -20.87 18.46 0.57
CA ALA A 54 -19.67 18.87 -0.16
C ALA A 54 -18.36 18.23 0.38
N ASN A 55 -18.47 17.17 1.18
CA ASN A 55 -17.32 16.49 1.78
C ASN A 55 -17.21 15.06 1.26
N LEU A 56 -15.98 14.64 0.98
CA LEU A 56 -15.61 13.29 0.62
C LEU A 56 -14.73 12.70 1.73
N PHE A 57 -15.14 11.56 2.27
CA PHE A 57 -14.43 10.85 3.33
C PHE A 57 -13.85 9.54 2.81
N HIS A 58 -12.61 9.27 3.18
CA HIS A 58 -11.94 8.01 2.92
C HIS A 58 -11.58 7.32 4.25
N SER A 59 -11.66 5.99 4.26
CA SER A 59 -11.30 5.16 5.41
C SER A 59 -10.23 4.15 5.00
N PHE A 60 -9.19 4.04 5.81
CA PHE A 60 -8.04 3.17 5.60
C PHE A 60 -7.66 2.53 6.93
N TRP A 61 -7.28 1.25 6.89
CA TRP A 61 -6.63 0.60 8.04
C TRP A 61 -5.21 1.14 8.23
N GLU A 62 -4.51 1.35 7.11
CA GLU A 62 -3.18 1.93 7.07
C GLU A 62 -3.09 2.88 5.88
N PHE A 63 -2.53 4.06 6.12
CA PHE A 63 -2.27 5.04 5.09
C PHE A 63 -0.79 5.43 5.12
N ASN A 64 0.05 4.65 4.45
CA ASN A 64 1.48 4.88 4.37
C ASN A 64 1.91 5.13 2.93
N VAL A 65 2.48 6.31 2.65
CA VAL A 65 3.04 6.65 1.34
C VAL A 65 4.57 6.65 1.45
N HIS A 66 5.24 5.77 0.71
CA HIS A 66 6.71 5.73 0.70
C HIS A 66 7.29 7.05 0.16
N GLN A 67 8.50 7.38 0.62
CA GLN A 67 9.25 8.52 0.10
C GLN A 67 9.35 8.49 -1.43
N GLY A 68 9.09 9.63 -2.08
CA GLY A 68 9.12 9.75 -3.53
C GLY A 68 7.90 9.16 -4.25
N ARG A 69 6.94 8.58 -3.54
CA ARG A 69 5.64 8.21 -4.08
C ARG A 69 4.58 9.27 -3.79
N ALA A 70 3.49 9.21 -4.54
CA ALA A 70 2.32 10.06 -4.36
C ALA A 70 1.02 9.24 -4.29
N ALA A 71 0.02 9.79 -3.62
CA ALA A 71 -1.35 9.30 -3.65
C ALA A 71 -2.28 10.45 -4.04
N TYR A 72 -3.10 10.25 -5.07
CA TYR A 72 -4.00 11.27 -5.61
C TYR A 72 -5.45 10.91 -5.33
N PHE A 73 -6.15 11.75 -4.57
CA PHE A 73 -7.58 11.61 -4.34
C PHE A 73 -8.36 12.10 -5.56
N ALA A 74 -9.29 11.27 -6.04
CA ALA A 74 -10.16 11.61 -7.15
C ALA A 74 -11.45 12.24 -6.62
N ASN A 75 -11.58 13.56 -6.79
CA ASN A 75 -12.73 14.31 -6.31
C ASN A 75 -13.80 14.42 -7.42
N PRO A 76 -15.03 13.90 -7.20
CA PRO A 76 -16.16 14.16 -8.10
C PRO A 76 -16.55 15.64 -8.10
N ALA A 77 -17.26 16.08 -9.15
CA ALA A 77 -17.77 17.45 -9.20
C ALA A 77 -18.68 17.78 -8.01
N GLY A 78 -18.47 18.93 -7.38
CA GLY A 78 -19.24 19.37 -6.21
C GLY A 78 -18.60 19.02 -4.86
N ILE A 79 -17.41 18.41 -4.88
CA ILE A 79 -16.46 18.28 -3.76
C ILE A 79 -15.27 19.20 -4.07
#